data_AF-A0A956FB69-F1
#
_entry.id   AF-A0A956FB69-F1
#
_cell.length_a   1.000
_cell.length_b   1.000
_cell.length_c   1.000
_cell.angle_alpha   90.00
_cell.angle_beta   90.00
_cell.angle_gamma   90.00
#
_symmetry.space_group_name_H-M   'P 1'
#
loop_
_entity.id
_entity.type
_entity.pdbx_description
1 polymer ?
#
loop_
_entity_poly.entity_id
_entity_poly.type
_entity_poly.pdbx_seq_one_letter_code
_entity_poly.pdbx_strand_id
1 'polypeptide(L)'
;MSPSRPLLALAALLGSLGSTACPVTDDTGEDGPSPTSAADTGAGTAGAATGGECFVAPACDPLAPSCAGGDKCVPSDGGFACTPVPPGTEELDEGEPCSGVLSCSPGLVCAPVSLPDCQGGTGCCVALCDLGAPQCPGGTSCSPYASDSSLCYADVGLCVVAG
;
A
#
# COMPACT_ATOMS: atom_id res chain seq x y z
N MET A 1 -67.97 -1.91 9.24
CA MET A 1 -67.88 -0.45 9.50
C MET A 1 -66.43 -0.05 9.33
N SER A 2 -66.14 0.67 8.24
CA SER A 2 -64.87 1.36 7.98
C SER A 2 -65.07 2.84 8.35
N PRO A 3 -64.05 3.53 8.87
CA PRO A 3 -63.42 4.62 8.09
C PRO A 3 -61.88 4.59 8.22
N SER A 4 -61.12 4.68 7.12
CA SER A 4 -60.68 5.90 6.42
C SER A 4 -59.67 6.80 7.18
N ARG A 5 -58.41 6.69 6.71
CA ARG A 5 -57.16 7.50 6.74
C ARG A 5 -57.24 9.00 7.16
N PRO A 6 -56.11 9.59 7.62
CA PRO A 6 -55.26 10.33 6.66
C PRO A 6 -53.74 10.13 6.79
N LEU A 7 -53.08 10.40 5.67
CA LEU A 7 -51.65 10.65 5.48
C LEU A 7 -51.13 11.75 6.41
N LEU A 8 -49.92 11.57 6.93
CA LEU A 8 -49.05 12.67 7.32
C LEU A 8 -47.64 12.39 6.80
N ALA A 9 -47.30 13.08 5.71
CA ALA A 9 -45.94 13.23 5.25
C ALA A 9 -45.22 14.18 6.20
N LEU A 10 -44.06 13.78 6.72
CA LEU A 10 -43.03 14.71 7.13
C LEU A 10 -41.70 14.25 6.53
N ALA A 11 -41.26 15.01 5.54
CA ALA A 11 -39.91 14.99 5.04
C ALA A 11 -38.96 15.46 6.16
N ALA A 12 -37.88 14.72 6.39
CA ALA A 12 -36.78 15.19 7.22
C ALA A 12 -35.44 14.69 6.67
N LEU A 13 -34.77 15.66 6.03
CA LEU A 13 -33.34 15.94 6.13
C LEU A 13 -32.36 14.99 5.42
N LEU A 14 -31.91 15.50 4.28
CA LEU A 14 -30.61 15.28 3.69
C LEU A 14 -29.50 15.39 4.75
N GLY A 15 -28.86 14.26 5.05
CA GLY A 15 -27.57 14.21 5.72
C GLY A 15 -26.45 14.16 4.68
N SER A 16 -26.17 15.32 4.09
CA SER A 16 -25.00 15.55 3.22
C SER A 16 -23.74 15.55 4.08
N LEU A 17 -23.14 14.38 4.32
CA LEU A 17 -21.74 14.34 4.76
C LEU A 17 -20.89 14.56 3.52
N GLY A 18 -20.55 15.83 3.33
CA GLY A 18 -19.60 16.26 2.32
C GLY A 18 -18.28 15.54 2.54
N SER A 19 -17.91 14.70 1.58
CA SER A 19 -16.53 14.35 1.32
C SER A 19 -15.78 15.66 1.15
N THR A 20 -14.99 16.01 2.17
CA THR A 20 -14.09 17.14 2.12
C THR A 20 -12.96 16.72 1.19
N ALA A 21 -13.17 16.91 -0.11
CA ALA A 21 -12.11 16.85 -1.09
C ALA A 21 -11.10 17.95 -0.71
N CYS A 22 -9.85 17.56 -0.53
CA CYS A 22 -8.75 18.50 -0.36
C CYS A 22 -8.74 19.49 -1.54
N PRO A 23 -8.49 20.79 -1.31
CA PRO A 23 -8.32 21.73 -2.40
C PRO A 23 -7.14 21.30 -3.25
N VAL A 24 -7.41 20.92 -4.49
CA VAL A 24 -6.41 20.97 -5.55
C VAL A 24 -6.08 22.45 -5.76
N THR A 25 -4.86 22.86 -5.45
CA THR A 25 -4.31 24.09 -6.02
C THR A 25 -4.13 23.86 -7.51
N ASP A 26 -5.14 24.27 -8.26
CA ASP A 26 -5.11 24.46 -9.70
C ASP A 26 -4.14 25.61 -10.00
N ASP A 27 -2.93 25.27 -10.44
CA ASP A 27 -1.95 26.23 -10.97
C ASP A 27 -2.28 26.45 -12.45
N THR A 28 -3.24 27.32 -12.73
CA THR A 28 -3.52 27.79 -14.09
C THR A 28 -2.54 28.92 -14.44
N GLY A 29 -1.41 28.57 -15.06
CA GLY A 29 -0.54 29.49 -15.78
C GLY A 29 -0.50 29.15 -17.27
N GLU A 30 -1.32 29.82 -18.07
CA GLU A 30 -1.27 29.75 -19.54
C GLU A 30 -0.12 30.62 -20.08
N ASP A 31 0.78 30.05 -20.90
CA ASP A 31 1.13 30.53 -22.26
C ASP A 31 2.41 29.86 -22.81
N GLY A 32 2.27 29.10 -23.92
CA GLY A 32 3.39 28.78 -24.82
C GLY A 32 3.27 27.43 -25.56
N PRO A 33 3.22 27.40 -26.92
CA PRO A 33 3.16 26.14 -27.66
C PRO A 33 4.55 25.52 -27.91
N SER A 34 4.68 24.22 -27.56
CA SER A 34 5.46 23.09 -28.12
C SER A 34 6.78 23.32 -28.91
N PRO A 35 7.80 22.41 -28.84
CA PRO A 35 7.57 20.96 -28.89
C PRO A 35 8.52 20.03 -28.10
N THR A 36 8.05 18.77 -27.95
CA THR A 36 8.80 17.52 -27.72
C THR A 36 9.71 17.44 -26.50
N SER A 37 9.28 16.66 -25.51
CA SER A 37 10.13 15.66 -24.83
C SER A 37 9.24 14.62 -24.16
N ALA A 38 9.50 13.36 -24.49
CA ALA A 38 8.98 12.21 -23.79
C ALA A 38 9.54 12.17 -22.37
N ALA A 39 8.66 12.15 -21.37
CA ALA A 39 8.87 11.59 -20.04
C ALA A 39 7.55 11.79 -19.27
N ASP A 40 6.55 10.96 -19.58
CA ASP A 40 5.43 10.79 -18.65
C ASP A 40 5.94 9.85 -17.54
N THR A 41 6.75 10.40 -16.64
CA THR A 41 7.09 9.74 -15.39
C THR A 41 5.84 9.86 -14.53
N GLY A 42 4.94 8.89 -14.68
CA GLY A 42 3.78 8.71 -13.82
C GLY A 42 4.26 8.50 -12.40
N ALA A 43 4.45 9.60 -11.68
CA ALA A 43 4.57 9.62 -10.25
C ALA A 43 3.20 9.21 -9.70
N GLY A 44 3.05 7.92 -9.38
CA GLY A 44 1.96 7.42 -8.60
C GLY A 44 1.93 8.22 -7.29
N THR A 45 0.92 9.05 -7.12
CA THR A 45 0.69 9.75 -5.86
C THR A 45 0.33 8.68 -4.82
N ALA A 46 1.31 8.26 -4.03
CA ALA A 46 1.10 7.44 -2.85
C ALA A 46 0.06 8.14 -1.96
N GLY A 47 -0.97 7.39 -1.56
CA GLY A 47 -2.07 7.87 -0.74
C GLY A 47 -1.57 8.44 0.59
N ALA A 48 -2.11 9.59 0.95
CA ALA A 48 -1.73 10.33 2.14
C ALA A 48 -2.07 9.57 3.44
N ALA A 49 -1.04 9.29 4.24
CA ALA A 49 -1.17 8.85 5.62
C ALA A 49 -1.87 9.93 6.47
N THR A 50 -2.91 9.54 7.21
CA THR A 50 -3.57 10.39 8.21
C THR A 50 -2.82 10.32 9.54
N GLY A 51 -1.98 11.33 9.82
CA GLY A 51 -1.61 11.70 11.19
C GLY A 51 -0.27 11.15 11.71
N GLY A 52 0.81 11.79 11.28
CA GLY A 52 2.16 11.65 11.82
C GLY A 52 3.12 12.14 10.76
N GLU A 53 3.85 13.23 11.03
CA GLU A 53 4.68 13.91 10.03
C GLU A 53 5.80 12.97 9.57
N CYS A 54 5.54 12.21 8.52
CA CYS A 54 6.53 11.35 7.96
C CYS A 54 7.61 12.18 7.27
N PHE A 55 8.87 11.89 7.60
CA PHE A 55 10.01 12.64 7.07
C PHE A 55 10.29 12.36 5.59
N VAL A 56 9.96 11.16 5.09
CA VAL A 56 10.13 10.76 3.68
C VAL A 56 8.93 9.93 3.23
N ALA A 57 8.03 10.52 2.45
CA ALA A 57 6.92 9.79 1.82
C ALA A 57 7.48 8.66 0.93
N PRO A 58 6.95 7.43 1.00
CA PRO A 58 7.42 6.35 0.16
C PRO A 58 6.97 6.63 -1.28
N ALA A 59 7.76 6.20 -2.25
CA ALA A 59 7.40 6.36 -3.67
C ALA A 59 6.28 5.39 -4.10
N CYS A 60 5.97 4.38 -3.28
CA CYS A 60 4.84 3.47 -3.47
C CYS A 60 4.33 2.95 -2.13
N ASP A 61 3.05 2.58 -2.09
CA ASP A 61 2.43 1.91 -0.95
C ASP A 61 2.67 0.39 -1.05
N PRO A 62 3.34 -0.24 -0.08
CA PRO A 62 3.58 -1.68 -0.10
C PRO A 62 2.33 -2.54 0.16
N LEU A 63 1.28 -2.00 0.80
CA LEU A 63 0.02 -2.69 1.06
C LEU A 63 -0.93 -2.61 -0.14
N ALA A 64 -0.77 -1.58 -0.97
CA ALA A 64 -1.48 -1.40 -2.23
C ALA A 64 -0.49 -1.06 -3.37
N PRO A 65 0.38 -2.00 -3.77
CA PRO A 65 1.45 -1.72 -4.73
C PRO A 65 0.88 -1.30 -6.08
N SER A 66 1.12 -0.03 -6.44
CA SER A 66 0.70 0.54 -7.71
C SER A 66 1.91 1.12 -8.45
N CYS A 67 2.76 0.21 -8.93
CA CYS A 67 3.94 0.55 -9.71
C CYS A 67 3.68 0.36 -11.21
N ALA A 68 4.14 1.31 -12.02
CA ALA A 68 4.00 1.24 -13.47
C ALA A 68 4.91 0.16 -14.07
N GLY A 69 4.61 -0.30 -15.29
CA GLY A 69 5.56 -1.12 -16.08
C GLY A 69 5.82 -2.54 -15.56
N GLY A 70 5.09 -3.01 -14.54
CA GLY A 70 5.37 -4.30 -13.89
C GLY A 70 6.48 -4.22 -12.84
N ASP A 71 6.88 -3.01 -12.45
CA ASP A 71 7.83 -2.79 -11.36
C ASP A 71 7.23 -3.27 -10.02
N LYS A 72 8.10 -3.62 -9.06
CA LYS A 72 7.69 -4.05 -7.72
C LYS A 72 7.93 -2.94 -6.71
N CYS A 73 6.96 -2.74 -5.82
CA CYS A 73 7.12 -1.86 -4.67
C CYS A 73 7.94 -2.59 -3.61
N VAL A 74 9.21 -2.23 -3.48
CA VAL A 74 10.16 -2.91 -2.59
C VAL A 74 10.78 -1.94 -1.57
N PRO A 75 11.22 -2.44 -0.41
CA PRO A 75 11.93 -1.61 0.56
C PRO A 75 13.18 -0.97 -0.04
N SER A 76 13.36 0.34 0.16
CA SER A 76 14.50 1.12 -0.33
C SER A 76 14.75 2.34 0.57
N ASP A 77 16.01 2.58 0.96
CA ASP A 77 16.51 3.75 1.71
C ASP A 77 15.46 4.53 2.56
N GLY A 78 14.96 3.91 3.63
CA GLY A 78 14.03 4.56 4.56
C GLY A 78 12.59 4.72 4.05
N GLY A 79 12.22 3.95 3.02
CA GLY A 79 10.92 3.98 2.35
C GLY A 79 10.65 2.71 1.53
N PHE A 80 9.68 2.83 0.62
CA PHE A 80 9.44 1.87 -0.44
C PHE A 80 9.54 2.57 -1.79
N ALA A 81 10.09 1.88 -2.79
CA ALA A 81 10.26 2.41 -4.13
C ALA A 81 9.87 1.38 -5.19
N CYS A 82 9.27 1.86 -6.28
CA CYS A 82 9.04 1.06 -7.47
C CYS A 82 10.38 0.74 -8.12
N THR A 83 10.70 -0.55 -8.15
CA THR A 83 11.94 -1.06 -8.73
C THR A 83 11.63 -1.94 -9.93
N PRO A 84 12.26 -1.69 -11.09
CA PRO A 84 12.12 -2.55 -12.26
C PRO A 84 12.53 -3.98 -11.97
N VAL A 85 11.70 -4.93 -12.36
CA VAL A 85 11.98 -6.35 -12.22
C VAL A 85 12.75 -6.82 -13.47
N PRO A 86 14.00 -7.29 -13.33
CA PRO A 86 14.74 -7.84 -14.46
C PRO A 86 13.99 -9.02 -15.12
N PRO A 87 14.05 -9.18 -16.45
CA PRO A 87 13.46 -10.33 -17.11
C PRO A 87 14.11 -11.62 -16.60
N GLY A 88 13.30 -12.64 -16.32
CA GLY A 88 13.76 -13.91 -15.75
C GLY A 88 14.00 -13.89 -14.24
N THR A 89 13.59 -12.82 -13.55
CA THR A 89 13.51 -12.83 -12.07
C THR A 89 12.50 -13.86 -11.62
N GLU A 90 12.87 -14.64 -10.62
CA GLU A 90 12.00 -15.65 -10.02
C GLU A 90 10.86 -14.98 -9.25
N GLU A 91 9.66 -15.56 -9.29
CA GLU A 91 8.50 -15.09 -8.53
C GLU A 91 8.09 -16.20 -7.57
N LEU A 92 8.62 -16.09 -6.37
CA LEU A 92 8.44 -17.05 -5.29
C LEU A 92 7.16 -16.74 -4.51
N ASP A 93 6.40 -17.79 -4.21
CA ASP A 93 5.17 -17.74 -3.44
C ASP A 93 5.43 -17.54 -1.94
N GLU A 94 4.37 -17.25 -1.19
CA GLU A 94 4.45 -17.10 0.27
C GLU A 94 5.02 -18.37 0.92
N GLY A 95 5.96 -18.18 1.85
CA GLY A 95 6.64 -19.28 2.54
C GLY A 95 7.85 -19.84 1.79
N GLU A 96 8.08 -19.46 0.52
CA GLU A 96 9.25 -19.92 -0.21
C GLU A 96 10.55 -19.19 0.20
N PRO A 97 11.70 -19.89 0.18
CA PRO A 97 12.99 -19.30 0.53
C PRO A 97 13.47 -18.33 -0.55
N CYS A 98 13.78 -17.10 -0.15
CA CYS A 98 14.21 -16.04 -1.06
C CYS A 98 15.64 -15.57 -0.75
N SER A 99 16.31 -15.06 -1.79
CA SER A 99 17.68 -14.53 -1.71
C SER A 99 17.80 -13.05 -2.10
N GLY A 100 16.69 -12.41 -2.49
CA GLY A 100 16.69 -11.03 -2.97
C GLY A 100 15.33 -10.35 -2.78
N VAL A 101 15.37 -9.01 -2.70
CA VAL A 101 14.18 -8.17 -2.46
C VAL A 101 13.15 -8.23 -3.59
N LEU A 102 13.55 -8.64 -4.80
CA LEU A 102 12.67 -8.78 -5.97
C LEU A 102 12.22 -10.22 -6.24
N SER A 103 12.74 -11.20 -5.48
CA SER A 103 12.50 -12.63 -5.74
C SER A 103 11.10 -13.11 -5.36
N CYS A 104 10.37 -12.33 -4.55
CA CYS A 104 9.03 -12.70 -4.11
C CYS A 104 7.98 -12.18 -5.08
N SER A 105 6.86 -12.91 -5.19
CA SER A 105 5.67 -12.48 -5.93
C SER A 105 5.16 -11.11 -5.45
N PRO A 106 4.45 -10.34 -6.31
CA PRO A 106 3.92 -9.03 -5.94
C PRO A 106 3.08 -9.06 -4.65
N GLY A 107 3.30 -8.10 -3.75
CA GLY A 107 2.64 -8.05 -2.43
C GLY A 107 3.36 -8.85 -1.34
N LEU A 108 4.44 -9.54 -1.68
CA LEU A 108 5.31 -10.22 -0.73
C LEU A 108 6.67 -9.53 -0.65
N VAL A 109 7.33 -9.66 0.50
CA VAL A 109 8.69 -9.17 0.71
C VAL A 109 9.60 -10.30 1.19
N CYS A 110 10.85 -10.28 0.75
CA CYS A 110 11.87 -11.17 1.27
C CYS A 110 12.36 -10.67 2.63
N ALA A 111 11.90 -11.30 3.72
CA ALA A 111 12.25 -10.91 5.08
C ALA A 111 13.06 -12.02 5.78
N PRO A 112 14.04 -11.68 6.64
CA PRO A 112 14.84 -12.65 7.40
C PRO A 112 14.05 -13.22 8.58
N VAL A 113 12.89 -13.80 8.30
CA VAL A 113 11.97 -14.42 9.27
C VAL A 113 12.03 -15.94 9.14
N SER A 114 11.60 -16.65 10.18
CA SER A 114 11.50 -18.11 10.14
C SER A 114 10.03 -18.52 9.99
N LEU A 115 9.68 -19.07 8.83
CA LEU A 115 8.40 -19.76 8.62
C LEU A 115 8.62 -21.28 8.62
N PRO A 116 7.63 -22.09 9.03
CA PRO A 116 7.75 -23.55 9.13
C PRO A 116 8.18 -24.21 7.82
N ASP A 117 7.66 -23.69 6.70
CA ASP A 117 7.86 -24.24 5.36
C ASP A 117 9.00 -23.56 4.58
N CYS A 118 9.65 -22.56 5.19
CA CYS A 118 10.71 -21.80 4.56
C CYS A 118 12.09 -22.28 5.01
N GLN A 119 12.75 -23.04 4.14
CA GLN A 119 14.10 -23.58 4.40
C GLN A 119 15.03 -23.31 3.22
N GLY A 120 16.22 -22.76 3.48
CA GLY A 120 17.30 -22.69 2.50
C GLY A 120 17.53 -21.34 1.79
N GLY A 121 16.96 -20.24 2.28
CA GLY A 121 17.19 -18.88 1.74
C GLY A 121 17.88 -17.93 2.74
N THR A 122 18.13 -16.68 2.32
CA THR A 122 18.51 -15.58 3.24
C THR A 122 17.31 -15.05 4.02
N GLY A 123 16.10 -15.31 3.51
CA GLY A 123 14.83 -14.99 4.13
C GLY A 123 13.70 -15.80 3.51
N CYS A 124 12.48 -15.41 3.84
CA CYS A 124 11.24 -16.01 3.34
C CYS A 124 10.38 -14.95 2.69
N CYS A 125 9.70 -15.32 1.62
CA CYS A 125 8.65 -14.49 1.04
C CYS A 125 7.46 -14.48 2.00
N VAL A 126 7.15 -13.30 2.53
CA VAL A 126 6.06 -13.10 3.49
C VAL A 126 5.15 -11.97 3.05
N ALA A 127 3.86 -12.12 3.32
CA ALA A 127 2.88 -11.06 3.08
C ALA A 127 3.09 -9.88 4.01
N LEU A 128 2.84 -8.69 3.47
CA LEU A 128 2.75 -7.44 4.22
C LEU A 128 1.32 -7.27 4.75
N CYS A 129 1.17 -6.61 5.89
CA CYS A 129 -0.12 -6.37 6.53
C CYS A 129 -0.22 -4.97 7.13
N ASP A 130 -1.44 -4.45 7.23
CA ASP A 130 -1.72 -3.20 7.94
C ASP A 130 -1.81 -3.49 9.47
N LEU A 131 -1.00 -2.84 10.29
CA LEU A 131 -1.00 -2.99 11.75
C LEU A 131 -2.23 -2.37 12.41
N GLY A 132 -2.85 -1.36 11.80
CA GLY A 132 -4.11 -0.77 12.21
C GLY A 132 -5.32 -1.63 11.83
N ALA A 133 -5.19 -2.47 10.80
CA ALA A 133 -6.20 -3.43 10.36
C ALA A 133 -5.57 -4.81 10.04
N PRO A 134 -5.06 -5.54 11.05
CA PRO A 134 -4.24 -6.73 10.82
C PRO A 134 -5.03 -7.85 10.17
N GLN A 135 -4.64 -8.19 8.94
CA GLN A 135 -5.16 -9.32 8.17
C GLN A 135 -4.01 -10.16 7.65
N CYS A 136 -3.81 -11.33 8.27
CA CYS A 136 -2.75 -12.25 7.90
C CYS A 136 -3.31 -13.66 7.60
N PRO A 137 -2.84 -14.32 6.52
CA PRO A 137 -3.27 -15.67 6.19
C PRO A 137 -2.67 -16.73 7.12
N GLY A 138 -3.23 -17.95 7.09
CA GLY A 138 -2.59 -19.13 7.68
C GLY A 138 -2.41 -19.12 9.20
N GLY A 139 -3.13 -18.27 9.95
CA GLY A 139 -2.97 -18.15 11.41
C GLY A 139 -1.69 -17.43 11.83
N THR A 140 -1.04 -16.72 10.92
CA THR A 140 0.08 -15.83 11.24
C THR A 140 -0.41 -14.53 11.89
N SER A 141 0.49 -13.81 12.53
CA SER A 141 0.22 -12.54 13.20
C SER A 141 0.97 -11.41 12.50
N CYS A 142 0.32 -10.24 12.41
CA CYS A 142 0.92 -9.05 11.85
C CYS A 142 1.90 -8.44 12.86
N SER A 143 3.19 -8.59 12.59
CA SER A 143 4.27 -8.02 13.40
C SER A 143 4.84 -6.78 12.72
N PRO A 144 5.26 -5.73 13.45
CA PRO A 144 5.83 -4.54 12.83
C PRO A 144 6.99 -4.86 11.88
N TYR A 145 6.98 -4.27 10.68
CA TYR A 145 8.04 -4.44 9.69
C TYR A 145 9.33 -3.73 10.15
N ALA A 146 9.18 -2.51 10.66
CA ALA A 146 10.26 -1.73 11.22
C ALA A 146 9.95 -1.34 12.66
N SER A 147 11.01 -1.20 13.47
CA SER A 147 10.89 -0.78 14.87
C SER A 147 10.82 0.74 15.03
N ASP A 148 11.23 1.48 14.01
CA ASP A 148 11.23 2.95 14.00
C ASP A 148 9.89 3.49 13.52
N SER A 149 9.08 3.98 14.46
CA SER A 149 7.79 4.61 14.16
C SER A 149 7.91 5.97 13.48
N SER A 150 9.12 6.49 13.31
CA SER A 150 9.38 7.72 12.52
C SER A 150 9.38 7.48 11.01
N LEU A 151 9.30 6.21 10.59
CA LEU A 151 9.21 5.81 9.19
C LEU A 151 7.77 5.92 8.70
N CYS A 152 7.61 6.25 7.42
CA CYS A 152 6.32 6.43 6.75
C CYS A 152 5.42 5.19 6.67
N TYR A 153 5.96 4.05 7.08
CA TYR A 153 5.36 2.73 6.98
C TYR A 153 5.34 2.08 8.37
N ALA A 154 5.17 2.90 9.40
CA ALA A 154 5.02 2.44 10.79
C ALA A 154 3.74 1.62 11.00
N ASP A 155 2.78 1.75 10.10
CA ASP A 155 1.56 0.96 9.96
C ASP A 155 1.77 -0.33 9.15
N VAL A 156 2.94 -0.53 8.54
CA VAL A 156 3.23 -1.74 7.77
C VAL A 156 3.85 -2.80 8.67
N GLY A 157 3.28 -4.00 8.62
CA GLY A 157 3.75 -5.20 9.28
C GLY A 157 4.06 -6.34 8.32
N LEU A 158 4.63 -7.41 8.86
CA LEU A 158 4.88 -8.69 8.23
C LEU A 158 3.99 -9.76 8.86
N CYS A 159 3.39 -10.59 8.03
CA CYS A 159 2.67 -11.78 8.46
C CYS A 159 3.67 -12.89 8.81
N VAL A 160 3.87 -13.12 10.10
CA VAL A 160 4.81 -14.11 10.63
C VAL A 160 4.14 -15.04 11.62
N VAL A 161 4.67 -16.25 11.80
CA VAL A 161 4.21 -17.11 12.89
C VAL A 161 4.54 -16.43 14.21
N ALA A 162 3.55 -16.29 15.09
CA ALA A 162 3.78 -15.77 16.44
C ALA A 162 4.77 -16.72 17.15
N GLY A 163 5.95 -16.20 17.49
CA GLY A 163 6.98 -16.92 18.24
C GLY A 163 6.58 -17.16 19.70
#